data_AF-A0A938BCB2-F1
#
_entry.id   AF-A0A938BCB2-F1
#
_cell.length_a   1.000
_cell.length_b   1.000
_cell.length_c   1.000
_cell.angle_alpha   90.00
_cell.angle_beta   90.00
_cell.angle_gamma   90.00
#
_symmetry.space_group_name_H-M   'P 1'
#
loop_
_entity.id
_entity.type
_entity.pdbx_description
1 polymer ?
#
loop_
_entity_poly.entity_id
_entity_poly.type
_entity_poly.pdbx_seq_one_letter_code
_entity_poly.pdbx_strand_id
1 'polypeptide(L)'
;MILIKELFICLLVLPIVLFSCQINGQEVNKLPDTPKPKMSEQGVNELPDIQKFAHEKSDRFIVNLEDIETGHPFLGVRSKKPHSGAHVHFANVFPRGGYKPENYPPIYAVVDGIINRVDYCLKLSNSMGESHERYGMDLSFAKASDNGSIYSLHYSIEPMVMQPSADFYRQFILVSEGQHVKKGDIIAYIYVPPDARGTHIHFDINNFQKSRDYFMAPALFTPEIVQKFYETWRGESSMDGDKPIPPCMGYMLGDYENPFDGAVDKL
;
A
#
# COMPACT_ATOMS: atom_id res chain seq x y z
N MET A 1 70.37 41.51 -20.03
CA MET A 1 69.35 41.01 -19.08
C MET A 1 69.75 39.61 -18.68
N ILE A 2 70.54 39.47 -17.61
CA ILE A 2 70.10 39.05 -16.25
C ILE A 2 69.46 37.65 -16.28
N LEU A 3 69.84 36.63 -15.48
CA LEU A 3 70.99 36.28 -14.65
C LEU A 3 70.65 34.86 -14.10
N ILE A 4 71.51 33.87 -14.36
CA ILE A 4 72.12 32.88 -13.43
C ILE A 4 71.28 32.11 -12.35
N LYS A 5 71.79 30.89 -12.08
CA LYS A 5 71.76 30.04 -10.85
C LYS A 5 70.68 28.95 -10.79
N GLU A 6 71.08 27.70 -10.96
CA GLU A 6 71.81 26.79 -10.04
C GLU A 6 70.86 26.00 -9.15
N LEU A 7 71.08 24.69 -9.26
CA LEU A 7 70.39 23.59 -8.64
C LEU A 7 70.98 23.40 -7.23
N PHE A 8 70.16 23.47 -6.19
CA PHE A 8 70.53 22.96 -4.86
C PHE A 8 69.37 22.15 -4.30
N ILE A 9 69.62 20.85 -4.19
CA ILE A 9 68.79 19.85 -3.51
C ILE A 9 69.15 19.92 -2.02
N CYS A 10 68.16 20.15 -1.16
CA CYS A 10 68.24 19.85 0.27
C CYS A 10 66.87 19.38 0.77
N LEU A 11 66.89 18.20 1.40
CA LEU A 11 65.78 17.49 2.02
C LEU A 11 64.96 18.37 2.98
N LEU A 12 63.65 18.28 2.90
CA LEU A 12 62.75 18.45 4.04
C LEU A 12 61.69 17.35 4.02
N VAL A 13 61.79 16.46 5.00
CA VAL A 13 60.80 15.44 5.35
C VAL A 13 59.55 16.16 5.84
N LEU A 14 58.42 15.96 5.17
CA LEU A 14 57.12 16.42 5.66
C LEU A 14 56.27 15.23 6.13
N PRO A 15 55.55 15.37 7.26
CA PRO A 15 54.80 14.30 7.90
C PRO A 15 53.55 13.93 7.10
N ILE A 16 53.26 12.62 7.07
CA ILE A 16 51.97 12.06 6.64
C ILE A 16 50.92 12.56 7.62
N VAL A 17 50.09 13.52 7.20
CA VAL A 17 48.83 13.85 7.88
C VAL A 17 47.72 13.14 7.14
N LEU A 18 47.18 12.09 7.77
CA LEU A 18 45.93 11.45 7.38
C LEU A 18 44.80 12.46 7.54
N PHE A 19 44.39 13.10 6.44
CA PHE A 19 43.15 13.86 6.41
C PHE A 19 41.98 12.88 6.29
N SER A 20 41.31 12.64 7.40
CA SER A 20 39.95 12.11 7.41
C SER A 20 39.06 13.15 6.72
N CYS A 21 38.56 12.84 5.53
CA CYS A 21 37.59 13.67 4.86
C CYS A 21 36.22 13.39 5.49
N GLN A 22 35.83 14.21 6.47
CA GLN A 22 34.44 14.30 6.91
C GLN A 22 33.63 14.90 5.75
N ILE A 23 32.84 14.06 5.09
CA ILE A 23 31.84 14.52 4.13
C ILE A 23 30.63 15.01 4.95
N ASN A 24 30.60 16.31 5.22
CA ASN A 24 29.36 17.02 5.52
C ASN A 24 28.54 17.07 4.22
N GLY A 25 27.62 16.12 4.06
CA GLY A 25 26.64 16.07 2.97
C GLY A 25 25.27 16.53 3.46
N GLN A 26 24.87 17.69 2.98
CA GLN A 26 23.70 18.50 3.26
C GLN A 26 22.37 17.77 3.56
N GLU A 27 21.65 18.26 4.58
CA GLU A 27 20.22 18.02 4.76
C GLU A 27 19.47 18.38 3.47
N VAL A 28 18.77 17.40 2.90
CA VAL A 28 17.77 17.65 1.87
C VAL A 28 16.69 18.52 2.51
N ASN A 29 16.56 19.76 2.05
CA ASN A 29 15.48 20.65 2.43
C ASN A 29 14.13 19.93 2.26
N LYS A 30 13.55 19.46 3.37
CA LYS A 30 12.13 19.08 3.40
C LYS A 30 11.36 20.32 2.98
N LEU A 31 10.49 20.18 1.96
CA LEU A 31 9.45 21.18 1.76
C LEU A 31 8.71 21.37 3.10
N PRO A 32 8.37 22.61 3.47
CA PRO A 32 7.60 22.84 4.69
C PRO A 32 6.33 21.99 4.63
N ASP A 33 6.07 21.24 5.70
CA ASP A 33 4.83 20.49 5.90
C ASP A 33 3.66 21.48 5.86
N THR A 34 3.10 21.71 4.66
CA THR A 34 1.75 22.27 4.56
C THR A 34 0.84 21.31 5.33
N PRO A 35 0.06 21.80 6.32
CA PRO A 35 -0.87 20.95 7.04
C PRO A 35 -1.77 20.26 6.02
N LYS A 36 -1.63 18.93 5.89
CA LYS A 36 -2.58 18.15 5.11
C LYS A 36 -3.97 18.42 5.70
N PRO A 37 -5.02 18.57 4.87
CA PRO A 37 -6.36 18.80 5.39
C PRO A 37 -6.70 17.65 6.34
N LYS A 38 -6.82 17.96 7.63
CA LYS A 38 -7.41 17.00 8.57
C LYS A 38 -8.84 16.75 8.10
N MET A 39 -9.29 15.50 8.13
CA MET A 39 -10.72 15.19 8.03
C MET A 39 -11.50 16.16 8.92
N SER A 40 -12.57 16.72 8.39
CA SER A 40 -13.44 17.57 9.20
C SER A 40 -13.95 16.77 10.40
N GLU A 41 -14.03 17.40 11.57
CA GLU A 41 -14.57 16.76 12.78
C GLU A 41 -16.00 16.21 12.52
N GLN A 42 -16.74 16.87 11.63
CA GLN A 42 -18.06 16.44 11.20
C GLN A 42 -18.03 15.11 10.40
N GLY A 43 -17.10 14.94 9.46
CA GLY A 43 -16.95 13.68 8.72
C GLY A 43 -16.51 12.51 9.60
N VAL A 44 -15.66 12.76 10.61
CA VAL A 44 -15.31 11.76 11.63
C VAL A 44 -16.51 11.35 12.47
N ASN A 45 -17.40 12.29 12.78
CA ASN A 45 -18.58 12.02 13.62
C ASN A 45 -19.60 11.10 12.96
N GLU A 46 -19.67 11.12 11.63
CA GLU A 46 -20.60 10.30 10.82
C GLU A 46 -20.14 8.85 10.64
N LEU A 47 -18.87 8.53 10.90
CA LEU A 47 -18.38 7.15 10.77
C LEU A 47 -19.03 6.22 11.80
N PRO A 48 -19.54 5.04 11.38
CA PRO A 48 -20.11 4.05 12.28
C PRO A 48 -19.05 3.40 13.18
N ASP A 49 -19.51 2.68 14.20
CA ASP A 49 -18.63 1.85 15.01
C ASP A 49 -18.05 0.67 14.20
N ILE A 50 -16.76 0.35 14.40
CA ILE A 50 -16.07 -0.75 13.70
C ILE A 50 -16.75 -2.11 13.90
N GLN A 51 -17.36 -2.36 15.06
CA GLN A 51 -18.08 -3.60 15.38
C GLN A 51 -19.28 -3.84 14.49
N LYS A 52 -19.84 -2.79 13.86
CA LYS A 52 -20.88 -2.93 12.84
C LYS A 52 -20.44 -3.90 11.74
N PHE A 53 -19.19 -3.81 11.31
CA PHE A 53 -18.65 -4.61 10.22
C PHE A 53 -18.26 -6.03 10.64
N ALA A 54 -18.41 -6.41 11.92
CA ALA A 54 -18.38 -7.81 12.34
C ALA A 54 -19.58 -8.59 11.76
N HIS A 55 -20.72 -7.90 11.54
CA HIS A 55 -21.97 -8.50 11.09
C HIS A 55 -22.46 -7.96 9.74
N GLU A 56 -22.25 -6.68 9.46
CA GLU A 56 -22.62 -6.04 8.19
C GLU A 56 -21.44 -6.05 7.22
N LYS A 57 -21.18 -7.23 6.65
CA LYS A 57 -20.12 -7.44 5.66
C LYS A 57 -20.48 -6.86 4.29
N SER A 58 -19.46 -6.52 3.52
CA SER A 58 -19.55 -6.03 2.15
C SER A 58 -19.60 -7.15 1.13
N ASP A 59 -20.62 -7.10 0.28
CA ASP A 59 -20.75 -7.86 -0.96
C ASP A 59 -20.11 -7.12 -2.17
N ARG A 60 -19.23 -6.15 -1.90
CA ARG A 60 -18.38 -5.52 -2.90
C ARG A 60 -16.91 -5.79 -2.60
N PHE A 61 -16.27 -6.57 -3.47
CA PHE A 61 -14.81 -6.73 -3.46
C PHE A 61 -14.09 -5.52 -4.04
N ILE A 62 -12.80 -5.36 -3.73
CA ILE A 62 -12.00 -4.18 -4.12
C ILE A 62 -11.86 -4.01 -5.63
N VAL A 63 -12.00 -5.09 -6.40
CA VAL A 63 -11.97 -5.12 -7.87
C VAL A 63 -12.98 -6.16 -8.37
N ASN A 64 -13.21 -6.22 -9.69
CA ASN A 64 -13.97 -7.34 -10.24
C ASN A 64 -13.17 -8.63 -10.10
N LEU A 65 -13.82 -9.69 -9.60
CA LEU A 65 -13.17 -10.99 -9.38
C LEU A 65 -12.65 -11.63 -10.68
N GLU A 66 -13.29 -11.34 -11.81
CA GLU A 66 -12.88 -11.80 -13.15
C GLU A 66 -11.62 -11.12 -13.70
N ASP A 67 -11.21 -10.01 -13.09
CA ASP A 67 -9.98 -9.29 -13.47
C ASP A 67 -8.75 -9.79 -12.68
N ILE A 68 -8.95 -10.67 -11.71
CA ILE A 68 -7.90 -11.22 -10.83
C ILE A 68 -7.25 -12.44 -11.49
N GLU A 69 -5.92 -12.43 -11.57
CA GLU A 69 -5.13 -13.59 -11.99
C GLU A 69 -4.93 -14.58 -10.83
N THR A 70 -4.53 -14.06 -9.67
CA THR A 70 -4.35 -14.80 -8.42
C THR A 70 -4.36 -13.83 -7.23
N GLY A 71 -4.31 -14.35 -6.02
CA GLY A 71 -4.22 -13.54 -4.81
C GLY A 71 -3.92 -14.40 -3.59
N HIS A 72 -3.92 -13.75 -2.44
CA HIS A 72 -3.86 -14.41 -1.13
C HIS A 72 -4.44 -13.50 -0.05
N PRO A 73 -4.84 -14.06 1.11
CA PRO A 73 -5.40 -13.26 2.20
C PRO A 73 -4.26 -12.58 2.97
N PHE A 74 -4.63 -11.83 4.00
CA PHE A 74 -3.67 -11.37 5.00
C PHE A 74 -3.08 -12.59 5.73
N LEU A 75 -1.75 -12.70 5.77
CA LEU A 75 -1.05 -13.78 6.46
C LEU A 75 -0.47 -13.26 7.77
N GLY A 76 -1.11 -13.63 8.87
CA GLY A 76 -0.78 -13.13 10.19
C GLY A 76 0.54 -13.65 10.75
N VAL A 77 0.95 -13.05 11.86
CA VAL A 77 2.23 -13.33 12.54
C VAL A 77 2.40 -14.79 12.98
N ARG A 78 1.32 -15.58 13.07
CA ARG A 78 1.40 -17.01 13.43
C ARG A 78 1.56 -17.93 12.20
N SER A 79 1.50 -17.41 10.98
CA SER A 79 1.77 -18.19 9.76
C SER A 79 3.27 -18.51 9.62
N LYS A 80 3.64 -19.50 8.78
CA LYS A 80 5.07 -19.80 8.52
C LYS A 80 5.76 -18.69 7.72
N LYS A 81 5.01 -17.98 6.88
CA LYS A 81 5.48 -16.85 6.07
C LYS A 81 4.54 -15.64 6.24
N PRO A 82 4.62 -14.90 7.37
CA PRO A 82 3.79 -13.73 7.60
C PRO A 82 3.91 -12.69 6.48
N HIS A 83 2.78 -12.09 6.13
CA HIS A 83 2.68 -11.06 5.11
C HIS A 83 1.57 -10.08 5.50
N SER A 84 1.98 -8.86 5.85
CA SER A 84 1.10 -7.81 6.36
C SER A 84 0.29 -7.18 5.24
N GLY A 85 -0.75 -7.85 4.75
CA GLY A 85 -1.66 -7.35 3.71
C GLY A 85 -2.21 -8.47 2.83
N ALA A 86 -3.46 -8.35 2.41
CA ALA A 86 -4.04 -9.19 1.38
C ALA A 86 -3.64 -8.67 -0.02
N HIS A 87 -3.54 -9.56 -1.01
CA HIS A 87 -3.05 -9.23 -2.34
C HIS A 87 -4.00 -9.71 -3.43
N VAL A 88 -4.27 -8.85 -4.40
CA VAL A 88 -4.85 -9.24 -5.69
C VAL A 88 -3.84 -8.94 -6.79
N HIS A 89 -3.54 -9.93 -7.62
CA HIS A 89 -2.61 -9.83 -8.74
C HIS A 89 -3.37 -9.78 -10.07
N PHE A 90 -2.79 -9.08 -11.04
CA PHE A 90 -3.38 -8.88 -12.36
C PHE A 90 -2.49 -9.45 -13.45
N ALA A 91 -3.12 -10.16 -14.39
CA ALA A 91 -2.45 -10.62 -15.60
C ALA A 91 -2.19 -9.46 -16.56
N ASN A 92 -1.17 -9.58 -17.39
CA ASN A 92 -0.80 -8.58 -18.41
C ASN A 92 -1.70 -8.66 -19.66
N VAL A 93 -3.01 -8.67 -19.44
CA VAL A 93 -4.05 -8.67 -20.50
C VAL A 93 -4.75 -7.31 -20.63
N PHE A 94 -4.33 -6.33 -19.82
CA PHE A 94 -4.85 -4.98 -19.80
C PHE A 94 -3.91 -4.01 -20.52
N PRO A 95 -4.42 -2.87 -21.04
CA PRO A 95 -5.81 -2.43 -20.98
C PRO A 95 -6.73 -3.11 -22.02
N ARG A 96 -8.01 -3.22 -21.71
CA ARG A 96 -9.07 -3.68 -22.63
C ARG A 96 -9.65 -2.50 -23.39
N GLY A 97 -9.00 -2.07 -24.48
CA GLY A 97 -9.57 -1.05 -25.39
C GLY A 97 -8.86 0.30 -25.43
N GLY A 98 -7.53 0.30 -25.30
CA GLY A 98 -6.67 1.51 -25.38
C GLY A 98 -6.23 2.03 -24.02
N TYR A 99 -5.44 3.10 -23.99
CA TYR A 99 -4.68 3.50 -22.78
C TYR A 99 -5.41 4.43 -21.79
N LYS A 100 -6.72 4.62 -21.94
CA LYS A 100 -7.48 5.42 -20.96
C LYS A 100 -7.69 4.64 -19.66
N PRO A 101 -7.75 5.33 -18.50
CA PRO A 101 -7.95 4.67 -17.19
C PRO A 101 -9.12 3.69 -17.17
N GLU A 102 -10.26 4.02 -17.79
CA GLU A 102 -11.45 3.17 -17.79
C GLU A 102 -11.30 1.81 -18.48
N ASN A 103 -10.22 1.61 -19.25
CA ASN A 103 -9.90 0.34 -19.89
C ASN A 103 -9.05 -0.59 -19.02
N TYR A 104 -8.69 -0.14 -17.82
CA TYR A 104 -7.98 -0.92 -16.81
C TYR A 104 -8.96 -1.45 -15.74
N PRO A 105 -8.57 -2.41 -14.90
CA PRO A 105 -9.45 -2.92 -13.85
C PRO A 105 -9.89 -1.80 -12.90
N PRO A 106 -11.21 -1.65 -12.64
CA PRO A 106 -11.72 -0.66 -11.70
C PRO A 106 -11.44 -1.10 -10.26
N ILE A 107 -11.18 -0.11 -9.42
CA ILE A 107 -11.03 -0.24 -7.97
C ILE A 107 -12.24 0.40 -7.30
N TYR A 108 -12.88 -0.34 -6.41
CA TYR A 108 -14.14 0.05 -5.79
C TYR A 108 -13.97 0.46 -4.33
N ALA A 109 -14.76 1.43 -3.89
CA ALA A 109 -15.07 1.59 -2.48
C ALA A 109 -15.89 0.38 -2.01
N VAL A 110 -15.34 -0.41 -1.08
CA VAL A 110 -16.01 -1.62 -0.59
C VAL A 110 -17.07 -1.33 0.47
N VAL A 111 -17.05 -0.13 1.06
CA VAL A 111 -17.98 0.33 2.08
C VAL A 111 -18.17 1.84 1.92
N ASP A 112 -19.24 2.37 2.50
CA ASP A 112 -19.41 3.82 2.63
C ASP A 112 -18.28 4.40 3.49
N GLY A 113 -17.79 5.58 3.13
CA GLY A 113 -16.74 6.22 3.91
C GLY A 113 -16.26 7.54 3.32
N ILE A 114 -15.09 7.97 3.79
CA ILE A 114 -14.45 9.22 3.42
C ILE A 114 -13.01 8.91 3.01
N ILE A 115 -12.59 9.41 1.86
CA ILE A 115 -11.20 9.34 1.43
C ILE A 115 -10.38 10.27 2.32
N ASN A 116 -9.50 9.73 3.17
CA ASN A 116 -8.76 10.53 4.13
C ASN A 116 -7.30 10.78 3.69
N ARG A 117 -6.81 10.04 2.69
CA ARG A 117 -5.48 10.21 2.12
C ARG A 117 -5.45 9.76 0.67
N VAL A 118 -4.71 10.49 -0.14
CA VAL A 118 -4.37 10.10 -1.52
C VAL A 118 -2.87 10.22 -1.73
N ASP A 119 -2.26 9.13 -2.19
CA ASP A 119 -0.88 9.09 -2.65
C ASP A 119 -0.86 9.03 -4.17
N TYR A 120 -0.47 10.11 -4.82
CA TYR A 120 -0.38 10.12 -6.29
C TYR A 120 0.87 9.41 -6.81
N CYS A 121 1.95 9.36 -6.03
CA CYS A 121 3.18 8.65 -6.37
C CYS A 121 4.06 8.50 -5.13
N LEU A 122 4.43 7.27 -4.78
CA LEU A 122 5.39 6.95 -3.72
C LEU A 122 6.38 5.91 -4.23
N LYS A 123 7.67 6.23 -4.08
CA LYS A 123 8.76 5.31 -4.44
C LYS A 123 8.91 4.24 -3.36
N LEU A 124 8.95 2.99 -3.80
CA LEU A 124 9.25 1.82 -3.00
C LEU A 124 10.55 1.20 -3.49
N SER A 125 11.23 0.48 -2.61
CA SER A 125 12.39 -0.33 -2.95
C SER A 125 12.18 -1.73 -2.42
N ASN A 126 12.40 -2.73 -3.26
CA ASN A 126 12.39 -4.12 -2.83
C ASN A 126 13.67 -4.47 -2.05
N SER A 127 13.70 -5.66 -1.45
CA SER A 127 14.85 -6.17 -0.68
C SER A 127 16.12 -6.36 -1.51
N MET A 128 16.01 -6.36 -2.84
CA MET A 128 17.12 -6.44 -3.79
C MET A 128 17.59 -5.05 -4.26
N GLY A 129 16.98 -3.97 -3.77
CA GLY A 129 17.33 -2.59 -4.11
C GLY A 129 16.72 -2.08 -5.41
N GLU A 130 15.88 -2.86 -6.09
CA GLU A 130 15.13 -2.39 -7.25
C GLU A 130 14.00 -1.50 -6.76
N SER A 131 13.79 -0.37 -7.45
CA SER A 131 12.73 0.57 -7.10
C SER A 131 11.58 0.53 -8.08
N HIS A 132 10.38 0.58 -7.54
CA HIS A 132 9.15 0.86 -8.28
C HIS A 132 8.41 2.00 -7.61
N GLU A 133 7.37 2.52 -8.28
CA GLU A 133 6.49 3.50 -7.69
C GLU A 133 5.09 2.90 -7.55
N ARG A 134 4.43 3.30 -6.47
CA ARG A 134 3.02 3.00 -6.22
C ARG A 134 2.22 4.29 -6.14
N TYR A 135 0.91 4.14 -6.26
CA TYR A 135 -0.07 5.15 -5.87
C TYR A 135 -1.10 4.48 -4.98
N GLY A 136 -2.01 5.25 -4.38
CA GLY A 136 -2.94 4.64 -3.44
C GLY A 136 -3.81 5.62 -2.71
N MET A 137 -4.65 5.09 -1.85
CA MET A 137 -5.55 5.86 -1.02
C MET A 137 -5.92 5.09 0.25
N ASP A 138 -6.41 5.85 1.22
CA ASP A 138 -6.99 5.32 2.44
C ASP A 138 -8.48 5.73 2.48
N LEU A 139 -9.35 4.75 2.72
CA LEU A 139 -10.79 4.95 2.88
C LEU A 139 -11.15 4.77 4.35
N SER A 140 -11.37 5.87 5.07
CA SER A 140 -11.90 5.83 6.43
C SER A 140 -13.37 5.42 6.42
N PHE A 141 -13.68 4.32 7.11
CA PHE A 141 -15.01 3.71 7.06
C PHE A 141 -15.63 3.47 8.44
N ALA A 142 -14.83 3.51 9.51
CA ALA A 142 -15.32 3.28 10.87
C ALA A 142 -14.48 4.02 11.91
N LYS A 143 -15.03 4.11 13.11
CA LYS A 143 -14.31 4.49 14.32
C LYS A 143 -14.56 3.51 15.46
N ALA A 144 -13.68 3.47 16.44
CA ALA A 144 -13.95 2.73 17.68
C ALA A 144 -14.74 3.60 18.69
N SER A 145 -15.80 3.06 19.29
CA SER A 145 -16.60 3.78 20.28
C SER A 145 -15.85 4.10 21.58
N ASP A 146 -14.82 3.34 21.93
CA ASP A 146 -14.10 3.46 23.20
C ASP A 146 -13.10 4.64 23.22
N ASN A 147 -12.40 4.88 22.12
CA ASN A 147 -11.32 5.86 22.03
C ASN A 147 -11.36 6.75 20.78
N GLY A 148 -12.31 6.54 19.88
CA GLY A 148 -12.47 7.33 18.65
C GLY A 148 -11.42 7.04 17.56
N SER A 149 -10.64 5.97 17.69
CA SER A 149 -9.68 5.52 16.67
C SER A 149 -10.35 5.34 15.33
N ILE A 150 -9.74 5.87 14.27
CA ILE A 150 -10.26 5.76 12.90
C ILE A 150 -9.65 4.55 12.21
N TYR A 151 -10.52 3.74 11.62
CA TYR A 151 -10.17 2.57 10.84
C TYR A 151 -10.34 2.89 9.37
N SER A 152 -9.30 2.61 8.58
CA SER A 152 -9.35 2.80 7.14
C SER A 152 -8.90 1.56 6.40
N LEU A 153 -9.51 1.33 5.24
CA LEU A 153 -9.02 0.35 4.30
C LEU A 153 -7.95 1.03 3.44
N HIS A 154 -6.73 0.50 3.50
CA HIS A 154 -5.60 0.92 2.70
C HIS A 154 -5.65 0.25 1.32
N TYR A 155 -5.42 1.02 0.27
CA TYR A 155 -5.21 0.54 -1.09
C TYR A 155 -3.82 0.97 -1.55
N SER A 156 -2.86 0.06 -1.49
CA SER A 156 -1.54 0.22 -2.10
C SER A 156 -1.58 -0.36 -3.52
N ILE A 157 -1.60 0.52 -4.52
CA ILE A 157 -1.72 0.15 -5.94
C ILE A 157 -0.34 0.14 -6.55
N GLU A 158 0.15 -1.05 -6.91
CA GLU A 158 1.55 -1.30 -7.25
C GLU A 158 1.69 -1.84 -8.68
N PRO A 159 1.87 -0.95 -9.69
CA PRO A 159 2.18 -1.34 -11.07
C PRO A 159 3.53 -2.02 -11.26
N MET A 160 4.37 -2.07 -10.22
CA MET A 160 5.73 -2.64 -10.25
C MET A 160 6.69 -1.97 -11.24
N VAL A 161 6.41 -0.73 -11.63
CA VAL A 161 7.27 0.08 -12.51
C VAL A 161 7.36 1.52 -12.01
N MET A 162 8.40 2.21 -12.45
CA MET A 162 8.45 3.68 -12.36
C MET A 162 7.40 4.28 -13.28
N GLN A 163 6.82 5.41 -12.87
CA GLN A 163 5.89 6.13 -13.72
C GLN A 163 6.58 6.54 -15.05
N PRO A 164 5.91 6.40 -16.22
CA PRO A 164 6.48 6.79 -17.51
C PRO A 164 6.81 8.28 -17.65
N SER A 165 6.10 9.12 -16.90
CA SER A 165 6.25 10.57 -16.88
C SER A 165 5.76 11.12 -15.55
N ALA A 166 6.20 12.33 -15.18
CA ALA A 166 5.73 12.99 -13.96
C ALA A 166 4.19 13.03 -13.88
N ASP A 167 3.67 12.71 -12.70
CA ASP A 167 2.25 12.66 -12.36
C ASP A 167 1.42 11.66 -13.19
N PHE A 168 2.04 10.72 -13.90
CA PHE A 168 1.31 9.78 -14.77
C PHE A 168 0.24 9.00 -14.02
N TYR A 169 0.49 8.59 -12.77
CA TYR A 169 -0.48 7.83 -11.99
C TYR A 169 -1.69 8.66 -11.51
N ARG A 170 -1.60 9.99 -11.49
CA ARG A 170 -2.71 10.86 -11.03
C ARG A 170 -4.00 10.62 -11.80
N GLN A 171 -3.92 10.33 -13.10
CA GLN A 171 -5.09 10.09 -13.95
C GLN A 171 -5.89 8.83 -13.56
N PHE A 172 -5.29 7.92 -12.79
CA PHE A 172 -5.93 6.67 -12.37
C PHE A 172 -6.65 6.79 -11.03
N ILE A 173 -6.58 7.93 -10.33
CA ILE A 173 -7.30 8.18 -9.08
C ILE A 173 -8.47 9.12 -9.38
N LEU A 174 -9.70 8.69 -9.09
CA LEU A 174 -10.93 9.42 -9.41
C LEU A 174 -11.49 10.23 -8.24
N VAL A 175 -10.83 10.14 -7.08
CA VAL A 175 -11.28 10.74 -5.83
C VAL A 175 -10.25 11.70 -5.26
N SER A 176 -10.69 12.55 -4.34
CA SER A 176 -9.83 13.49 -3.61
C SER A 176 -9.97 13.32 -2.09
N GLU A 177 -8.97 13.74 -1.33
CA GLU A 177 -9.05 13.78 0.13
C GLU A 177 -10.28 14.60 0.59
N GLY A 178 -11.00 14.08 1.58
CA GLY A 178 -12.26 14.62 2.09
C GLY A 178 -13.52 14.19 1.31
N GLN A 179 -13.38 13.52 0.17
CA GLN A 179 -14.53 13.07 -0.61
C GLN A 179 -15.26 11.93 0.09
N HIS A 180 -16.59 12.07 0.22
CA HIS A 180 -17.46 10.98 0.62
C HIS A 180 -17.70 10.04 -0.57
N VAL A 181 -17.62 8.75 -0.31
CA VAL A 181 -17.88 7.69 -1.29
C VAL A 181 -18.90 6.69 -0.74
N LYS A 182 -19.60 6.03 -1.65
CA LYS A 182 -20.55 4.96 -1.36
C LYS A 182 -19.99 3.62 -1.80
N LYS A 183 -20.42 2.56 -1.09
CA LYS A 183 -20.10 1.18 -1.51
C LYS A 183 -20.45 0.98 -2.98
N GLY A 184 -19.48 0.55 -3.77
CA GLY A 184 -19.62 0.30 -5.20
C GLY A 184 -19.19 1.46 -6.11
N ASP A 185 -18.87 2.64 -5.56
CA ASP A 185 -18.25 3.72 -6.34
C ASP A 185 -16.90 3.25 -6.89
N ILE A 186 -16.63 3.55 -8.16
CA ILE A 186 -15.28 3.41 -8.73
C ILE A 186 -14.46 4.58 -8.21
N ILE A 187 -13.41 4.28 -7.44
CA ILE A 187 -12.55 5.28 -6.81
C ILE A 187 -11.20 5.44 -7.50
N ALA A 188 -10.78 4.41 -8.24
CA ALA A 188 -9.55 4.40 -9.02
C ALA A 188 -9.56 3.30 -10.08
N TYR A 189 -8.49 3.24 -10.85
CA TYR A 189 -8.14 2.13 -11.75
C TYR A 189 -6.71 1.68 -11.46
N ILE A 190 -6.40 0.39 -11.64
CA ILE A 190 -5.00 -0.08 -11.58
C ILE A 190 -4.35 -0.04 -12.96
N TYR A 191 -3.29 0.75 -13.12
CA TYR A 191 -2.45 0.68 -14.29
C TYR A 191 -1.69 -0.65 -14.30
N VAL A 192 -1.92 -1.44 -15.34
CA VAL A 192 -1.20 -2.71 -15.58
C VAL A 192 -0.24 -2.49 -16.74
N PRO A 193 1.08 -2.40 -16.50
CA PRO A 193 2.05 -2.22 -17.57
C PRO A 193 2.20 -3.52 -18.40
N PRO A 194 2.45 -3.43 -19.71
CA PRO A 194 2.52 -4.60 -20.60
C PRO A 194 3.63 -5.61 -20.21
N ASP A 195 4.77 -5.12 -19.73
CA ASP A 195 5.97 -5.94 -19.47
C ASP A 195 6.28 -6.12 -17.97
N ALA A 196 5.44 -5.59 -17.08
CA ALA A 196 5.65 -5.69 -15.65
C ALA A 196 5.16 -7.05 -15.12
N ARG A 197 5.89 -7.66 -14.18
CA ARG A 197 5.41 -8.85 -13.48
C ARG A 197 4.97 -8.49 -12.09
N GLY A 198 3.93 -9.17 -11.61
CA GLY A 198 3.48 -9.02 -10.23
C GLY A 198 2.74 -7.73 -9.95
N THR A 199 2.17 -7.06 -10.97
CA THR A 199 1.23 -5.96 -10.77
C THR A 199 0.14 -6.38 -9.80
N HIS A 200 -0.05 -5.62 -8.73
CA HIS A 200 -0.96 -6.01 -7.67
C HIS A 200 -1.55 -4.81 -6.93
N ILE A 201 -2.61 -5.09 -6.17
CA ILE A 201 -3.06 -4.22 -5.09
C ILE A 201 -2.81 -4.96 -3.79
N HIS A 202 -2.05 -4.32 -2.91
CA HIS A 202 -1.91 -4.70 -1.52
C HIS A 202 -2.96 -3.92 -0.72
N PHE A 203 -3.72 -4.60 0.13
CA PHE A 203 -4.77 -3.98 0.91
C PHE A 203 -4.92 -4.60 2.30
N ASP A 204 -5.22 -3.74 3.26
CA ASP A 204 -5.28 -4.05 4.68
C ASP A 204 -6.18 -3.03 5.39
N ILE A 205 -6.57 -3.33 6.62
CA ILE A 205 -7.14 -2.32 7.50
C ILE A 205 -6.02 -1.72 8.35
N ASN A 206 -5.95 -0.40 8.39
CA ASN A 206 -5.08 0.33 9.29
C ASN A 206 -5.86 1.06 10.38
N ASN A 207 -5.21 1.27 11.52
CA ASN A 207 -5.69 2.14 12.59
C ASN A 207 -4.63 3.23 12.85
N PHE A 208 -4.91 4.44 12.36
CA PHE A 208 -3.97 5.56 12.34
C PHE A 208 -3.52 6.06 13.72
N GLN A 209 -4.22 5.69 14.80
CA GLN A 209 -3.87 6.11 16.16
C GLN A 209 -2.87 5.17 16.85
N LYS A 210 -2.69 3.93 16.38
CA LYS A 210 -1.77 2.96 17.00
C LYS A 210 -0.36 3.02 16.41
N SER A 211 -0.22 2.93 15.09
CA SER A 211 0.99 3.26 14.33
C SER A 211 0.70 3.13 12.82
N ARG A 212 1.60 3.64 11.96
CA ARG A 212 1.52 3.44 10.51
C ARG A 212 1.81 2.01 10.04
N ASP A 213 2.40 1.19 10.92
CA ASP A 213 2.79 -0.19 10.63
C ASP A 213 1.82 -1.20 11.27
N TYR A 214 0.68 -0.71 11.75
CA TYR A 214 -0.34 -1.52 12.40
C TYR A 214 -1.37 -1.99 11.36
N PHE A 215 -1.04 -3.10 10.70
CA PHE A 215 -1.87 -3.72 9.67
C PHE A 215 -2.78 -4.79 10.28
N MET A 216 -4.05 -4.75 9.90
CA MET A 216 -5.08 -5.73 10.27
C MET A 216 -5.62 -6.39 9.00
N ALA A 217 -6.11 -7.61 9.15
CA ALA A 217 -6.77 -8.34 8.08
C ALA A 217 -8.00 -7.57 7.56
N PRO A 218 -8.16 -7.42 6.24
CA PRO A 218 -9.30 -6.71 5.63
C PRO A 218 -10.56 -7.60 5.62
N ALA A 219 -11.00 -7.99 6.82
CA ALA A 219 -12.09 -8.91 7.08
C ALA A 219 -13.49 -8.28 6.88
N LEU A 220 -13.66 -7.49 5.82
CA LEU A 220 -14.87 -6.72 5.54
C LEU A 220 -15.86 -7.42 4.62
N PHE A 221 -15.51 -8.57 4.04
CA PHE A 221 -16.26 -9.16 2.92
C PHE A 221 -17.22 -10.26 3.36
N THR A 222 -18.30 -10.46 2.61
CA THR A 222 -19.21 -11.58 2.88
C THR A 222 -18.52 -12.92 2.56
N PRO A 223 -18.92 -14.02 3.23
CA PRO A 223 -18.36 -15.35 2.95
C PRO A 223 -18.42 -15.75 1.47
N GLU A 224 -19.47 -15.34 0.76
CA GLU A 224 -19.64 -15.65 -0.67
C GLU A 224 -18.57 -14.99 -1.54
N ILE A 225 -18.18 -13.75 -1.24
CA ILE A 225 -17.09 -13.09 -1.96
C ILE A 225 -15.74 -13.66 -1.57
N VAL A 226 -15.53 -13.93 -0.29
CA VAL A 226 -14.29 -14.57 0.18
C VAL A 226 -14.09 -15.92 -0.50
N GLN A 227 -15.16 -16.72 -0.63
CA GLN A 227 -15.12 -18.00 -1.35
C GLN A 227 -14.75 -17.82 -2.83
N LYS A 228 -15.36 -16.86 -3.53
CA LYS A 228 -15.02 -16.59 -4.95
C LYS A 228 -13.60 -16.05 -5.12
N PHE A 229 -13.12 -15.24 -4.18
CA PHE A 229 -11.73 -14.77 -4.21
C PHE A 229 -10.76 -15.92 -3.95
N TYR A 230 -11.04 -16.77 -2.96
CA TYR A 230 -10.29 -18.00 -2.69
C TYR A 230 -10.18 -18.90 -3.93
N GLU A 231 -11.23 -18.99 -4.72
CA GLU A 231 -11.24 -19.74 -5.99
C GLU A 231 -10.29 -19.17 -7.05
N THR A 232 -9.72 -17.98 -6.87
CA THR A 232 -8.66 -17.43 -7.73
C THR A 232 -7.24 -17.81 -7.30
N TRP A 233 -7.04 -18.27 -6.05
CA TRP A 233 -5.71 -18.51 -5.50
C TRP A 233 -5.06 -19.74 -6.14
N ARG A 234 -3.79 -19.63 -6.52
CA ARG A 234 -3.04 -20.71 -7.17
C ARG A 234 -1.64 -20.87 -6.57
N GLY A 235 -1.10 -22.08 -6.65
CA GLY A 235 0.31 -22.35 -6.34
C GLY A 235 0.67 -22.03 -4.89
N GLU A 236 1.81 -21.38 -4.68
CA GLU A 236 2.29 -21.04 -3.34
C GLU A 236 1.36 -20.06 -2.60
N SER A 237 0.62 -19.21 -3.33
CA SER A 237 -0.29 -18.22 -2.74
C SER A 237 -1.49 -18.86 -2.02
N SER A 238 -1.80 -20.13 -2.31
CA SER A 238 -2.83 -20.89 -1.60
C SER A 238 -2.30 -21.73 -0.42
N MET A 239 -1.02 -21.60 -0.07
CA MET A 239 -0.34 -22.50 0.88
C MET A 239 0.43 -21.74 1.96
N ASP A 240 0.35 -22.21 3.20
CA ASP A 240 1.28 -21.85 4.27
C ASP A 240 2.27 -23.00 4.51
N GLY A 241 3.35 -22.98 3.73
CA GLY A 241 4.26 -24.12 3.59
C GLY A 241 3.58 -25.28 2.86
N ASP A 242 3.30 -26.35 3.59
CA ASP A 242 2.67 -27.58 3.09
C ASP A 242 1.17 -27.64 3.40
N LYS A 243 0.61 -26.64 4.09
CA LYS A 243 -0.80 -26.61 4.48
C LYS A 243 -1.60 -25.70 3.55
N PRO A 244 -2.75 -26.15 3.03
CA PRO A 244 -3.65 -25.27 2.29
C PRO A 244 -4.25 -24.22 3.21
N ILE A 245 -4.32 -22.99 2.73
CA ILE A 245 -5.00 -21.89 3.41
C ILE A 245 -6.50 -22.04 3.13
N PRO A 246 -7.38 -22.02 4.15
CA PRO A 246 -8.83 -22.06 3.95
C PRO A 246 -9.36 -20.76 3.33
N PRO A 247 -10.61 -20.73 2.81
CA PRO A 247 -11.24 -19.49 2.37
C PRO A 247 -11.41 -18.54 3.56
N CYS A 248 -10.59 -17.49 3.61
CA CYS A 248 -10.62 -16.43 4.60
C CYS A 248 -9.95 -15.16 4.04
N MET A 249 -10.05 -14.06 4.76
CA MET A 249 -9.34 -12.79 4.50
C MET A 249 -8.20 -12.55 5.47
N GLY A 250 -8.14 -13.31 6.56
CA GLY A 250 -7.03 -13.34 7.51
C GLY A 250 -6.75 -14.76 7.96
N TYR A 251 -5.47 -15.16 7.89
CA TYR A 251 -5.01 -16.51 8.22
C TYR A 251 -3.91 -16.47 9.27
N MET A 252 -4.03 -17.29 10.32
CA MET A 252 -3.05 -17.41 11.41
C MET A 252 -2.75 -16.05 12.07
N LEU A 253 -3.81 -15.31 12.39
CA LEU A 253 -3.77 -13.95 12.92
C LEU A 253 -3.31 -13.93 14.38
N GLY A 254 -2.49 -12.97 14.78
CA GLY A 254 -2.29 -12.59 16.17
C GLY A 254 -3.46 -11.79 16.73
N ASP A 255 -3.43 -11.51 18.05
CA ASP A 255 -4.52 -10.84 18.78
C ASP A 255 -4.86 -9.43 18.26
N TYR A 256 -3.92 -8.84 17.54
CA TYR A 256 -3.96 -7.46 17.08
C TYR A 256 -4.25 -7.31 15.58
N GLU A 257 -4.25 -8.44 14.85
CA GLU A 257 -4.40 -8.44 13.38
C GLU A 257 -5.85 -8.66 12.94
N ASN A 258 -6.76 -8.96 13.89
CA ASN A 258 -8.20 -9.00 13.63
C ASN A 258 -8.83 -7.65 14.01
N PRO A 259 -9.58 -6.99 13.11
CA PRO A 259 -10.16 -5.67 13.35
C PRO A 259 -11.39 -5.66 14.27
N PHE A 260 -12.03 -6.81 14.54
CA PHE A 260 -13.28 -6.87 15.31
C PHE A 260 -13.10 -7.45 16.70
N ASP A 261 -12.37 -8.56 16.82
CA ASP A 261 -12.17 -9.29 18.08
C ASP A 261 -10.77 -9.93 18.09
N GLY A 262 -10.41 -10.70 19.12
CA GLY A 262 -9.10 -11.37 19.24
C GLY A 262 -8.76 -12.35 18.11
N ALA A 263 -7.66 -13.11 18.28
CA ALA A 263 -7.13 -14.00 17.24
C ALA A 263 -8.12 -15.10 16.79
N VAL A 264 -8.86 -14.84 15.72
CA VAL A 264 -9.80 -15.81 15.10
C VAL A 264 -9.45 -15.97 13.64
N ASP A 265 -8.96 -17.15 13.29
CA ASP A 265 -8.67 -17.55 11.91
C ASP A 265 -9.96 -17.96 11.20
N LYS A 266 -10.90 -17.02 10.97
CA LYS A 266 -12.22 -17.30 10.36
C LYS A 266 -13.03 -16.03 10.08
N LEU A 267 -12.51 -15.16 9.21
CA LEU A 267 -13.26 -14.02 8.67
C LEU A 267 -13.08 -13.92 7.17
#